data_AF-A0A9W8AEW7-F1
#
_entry.id   AF-A0A9W8AEW7-F1
#
_cell.length_a   1.000
_cell.length_b   1.000
_cell.length_c   1.000
_cell.angle_alpha   90.00
_cell.angle_beta   90.00
_cell.angle_gamma   90.00
#
_symmetry.space_group_name_H-M   'P 1'
#
loop_
_entity.id
_entity.type
_entity.pdbx_description
1 polymer ?
#
loop_
_entity_poly.entity_id
_entity_poly.type
_entity_poly.pdbx_seq_one_letter_code
_entity_poly.pdbx_strand_id
1 'polypeptide(L)' 'MQSIRAVLFTALFALASVSARPEAPPAPSACVSGTMTCGGNFAGGFTVCNWGSPVSFACAPGTKCYPNGSYIICNR' A
#
# COMPACT_ATOMS: atom_id res chain seq x y z
N MET A 1 5.17 -59.81 -33.97
CA MET A 1 5.88 -58.58 -33.57
C MET A 1 4.91 -57.72 -32.75
N GLN A 2 5.44 -57.11 -31.70
CA GLN A 2 4.90 -56.00 -30.90
C GLN A 2 3.90 -56.31 -29.77
N SER A 3 4.48 -56.74 -28.66
CA SER A 3 3.95 -56.70 -27.30
C SER A 3 3.80 -55.25 -26.82
N ILE A 4 2.58 -54.87 -26.43
CA ILE A 4 2.24 -53.56 -25.89
C ILE A 4 2.65 -53.53 -24.42
N ARG A 5 3.77 -52.88 -24.11
CA ARG A 5 4.18 -52.60 -22.72
C ARG A 5 3.51 -51.31 -22.27
N ALA A 6 2.46 -51.44 -21.45
CA ALA A 6 1.88 -50.33 -20.72
C ALA A 6 2.89 -49.82 -19.68
N VAL A 7 3.46 -48.65 -19.93
CA VAL A 7 4.31 -47.96 -18.95
C VAL A 7 3.40 -47.04 -18.14
N LEU A 8 2.96 -47.53 -16.97
CA LEU A 8 2.32 -46.68 -15.97
C LEU A 8 3.38 -45.72 -15.41
N PHE A 9 3.33 -44.46 -15.82
CA PHE A 9 4.10 -43.38 -15.21
C PHE A 9 3.38 -42.90 -13.94
N THR A 10 3.81 -43.41 -12.79
CA THR A 10 3.43 -42.87 -11.47
C THR A 10 4.15 -41.53 -11.27
N ALA A 11 3.44 -40.43 -11.52
CA ALA A 11 3.92 -39.09 -11.20
C ALA A 11 3.88 -38.87 -9.68
N LEU A 12 5.03 -38.97 -9.02
CA LEU A 12 5.20 -38.49 -7.65
C LEU A 12 5.23 -36.96 -7.66
N PHE A 13 4.09 -36.35 -7.34
CA PHE A 13 4.02 -34.91 -7.04
C PHE A 13 4.64 -34.66 -5.65
N ALA A 14 5.90 -34.22 -5.64
CA ALA A 14 6.54 -33.70 -4.43
C ALA A 14 5.93 -32.32 -4.10
N LEU A 15 5.13 -32.26 -3.03
CA LEU A 15 4.62 -31.02 -2.46
C LEU A 15 5.78 -30.28 -1.78
N ALA A 16 6.37 -29.31 -2.48
CA ALA A 16 7.26 -28.34 -1.85
C ALA A 16 6.43 -27.44 -0.93
N SER A 17 6.59 -27.63 0.38
CA SER A 17 6.00 -26.76 1.40
C SER A 17 6.65 -25.39 1.33
N VAL A 18 5.97 -24.45 0.64
CA VAL A 18 6.42 -23.05 0.60
C VAL A 18 6.24 -22.47 2.01
N SER A 19 7.37 -22.25 2.69
CA SER A 19 7.37 -21.58 3.99
C SER A 19 7.18 -20.09 3.72
N ALA A 20 5.92 -19.64 3.80
CA ALA A 20 5.56 -18.23 3.72
C ALA A 20 6.10 -17.52 4.96
N ARG A 21 7.31 -16.95 4.84
CA ARG A 21 7.81 -16.00 5.83
C ARG A 21 6.91 -14.75 5.74
N PRO A 22 6.46 -14.18 6.87
CA PRO A 22 5.78 -12.90 6.86
C PRO A 22 6.73 -11.86 6.25
N GLU A 23 6.43 -11.43 5.03
CA GLU A 23 7.11 -10.30 4.42
C GLU A 23 6.68 -9.08 5.24
N ALA A 24 7.65 -8.41 5.87
CA ALA A 24 7.37 -7.19 6.61
C ALA A 24 6.72 -6.19 5.64
N PRO A 25 5.64 -5.48 6.04
CA PRO A 25 5.03 -4.49 5.17
C PRO A 25 6.09 -3.50 4.70
N PRO A 26 6.09 -3.10 3.42
CA PRO A 26 7.06 -2.16 2.89
C PRO A 26 7.08 -0.91 3.79
N ALA A 27 8.29 -0.47 4.15
CA ALA A 27 8.46 0.77 4.91
C ALA A 27 7.67 1.88 4.20
N PRO A 28 6.95 2.74 4.92
CA PRO A 28 6.20 3.83 4.30
C PRO A 28 7.18 4.62 3.44
N SER A 29 6.85 4.76 2.16
CA SER A 29 7.65 5.53 1.20
C SER A 29 7.93 6.90 1.82
N ALA A 30 9.21 7.17 2.12
CA ALA A 30 9.60 8.44 2.71
C ALA A 30 9.09 9.58 1.82
N CYS A 31 8.33 10.50 2.41
CA CYS A 31 7.66 11.55 1.66
C CYS A 31 8.41 12.88 1.77
N VAL A 32 8.36 13.71 0.73
CA VAL A 32 9.18 14.93 0.65
C VAL A 32 8.69 15.94 1.68
N SER A 33 9.55 16.32 2.63
CA SER A 33 9.24 17.30 3.68
C SER A 33 8.64 18.58 3.10
N GLY A 34 7.57 19.08 3.73
CA GLY A 34 6.83 20.26 3.27
C GLY A 34 5.78 19.96 2.19
N THR A 35 5.74 18.75 1.64
CA THR A 35 4.64 18.34 0.74
C THR A 35 3.34 18.24 1.52
N MET A 36 2.30 18.88 1.02
CA MET A 36 0.96 18.84 1.58
C MET A 36 -0.03 18.33 0.55
N THR A 37 -0.92 17.42 0.96
CA THR A 37 -1.93 16.84 0.07
C THR A 37 -3.25 16.70 0.79
N CYS A 38 -4.36 16.99 0.10
CA CYS A 38 -5.69 16.71 0.62
C CYS A 38 -5.92 15.19 0.78
N GLY A 39 -6.59 14.80 1.86
CA GLY A 39 -6.80 13.42 2.23
C GLY A 39 -5.98 12.98 3.44
N GLY A 40 -5.86 11.67 3.62
CA GLY A 40 -5.27 11.06 4.83
C GLY A 40 -6.34 10.44 5.72
N ASN A 41 -6.06 10.40 7.02
CA ASN A 41 -6.88 9.66 7.98
C ASN A 41 -8.22 10.33 8.36
N PHE A 42 -8.42 11.61 8.00
CA PHE A 42 -9.61 12.37 8.36
C PHE A 42 -10.45 12.73 7.13
N ALA A 43 -11.77 12.59 7.24
CA ALA A 43 -12.69 13.03 6.21
C ALA A 43 -12.61 14.56 6.06
N GLY A 44 -12.20 15.03 4.88
CA GLY A 44 -11.95 16.45 4.63
C GLY A 44 -10.63 16.98 5.22
N GLY A 45 -9.77 16.12 5.75
CA GLY A 45 -8.44 16.49 6.25
C GLY A 45 -7.38 16.59 5.17
N PHE A 46 -6.14 16.80 5.62
CA PHE A 46 -4.95 16.86 4.78
C PHE A 46 -3.77 16.17 5.48
N THR A 47 -2.75 15.81 4.70
CA THR A 47 -1.52 15.21 5.20
C THR A 47 -0.33 16.09 4.85
N VAL A 48 0.55 16.32 5.82
CA VAL A 48 1.80 17.07 5.66
C VAL A 48 2.96 16.13 5.90
N CYS A 49 3.94 16.14 5.00
CA CYS A 49 5.19 15.43 5.19
C CYS A 49 6.11 16.21 6.11
N ASN A 50 6.42 15.63 7.27
CA ASN A 50 7.32 16.16 8.27
C ASN A 50 8.52 15.22 8.40
N TRP A 51 9.70 15.65 7.92
CA TRP A 51 10.95 14.87 8.00
C TRP A 51 10.82 13.43 7.46
N GLY A 52 10.19 13.27 6.29
CA GLY A 52 9.97 11.94 5.69
C GLY A 52 8.74 11.20 6.20
N SER A 53 8.07 11.70 7.24
CA SER A 53 6.91 11.05 7.85
C SER A 53 5.60 11.79 7.51
N PRO A 54 4.56 11.10 7.00
CA PRO A 54 3.26 11.72 6.77
C PRO A 54 2.53 11.97 8.10
N VAL A 55 2.09 13.20 8.33
CA VAL A 55 1.32 13.62 9.50
C VAL A 55 -0.04 14.13 9.01
N SER A 56 -1.12 13.47 9.43
CA SER A 56 -2.48 13.88 9.06
C SER A 56 -3.05 14.91 10.03
N PHE A 57 -3.77 15.88 9.49
CA PHE A 57 -4.50 16.93 10.20
C PHE A 57 -5.95 16.97 9.73
N ALA A 58 -6.86 17.26 10.65
CA ALA A 58 -8.28 17.46 10.33
C ALA A 58 -8.54 18.94 10.04
N CYS A 59 -9.28 19.22 8.97
CA CYS A 59 -9.93 20.52 8.81
C CYS A 59 -11.09 20.66 9.81
N ALA A 60 -11.52 21.89 10.10
CA ALA A 60 -12.63 22.14 11.01
C ALA A 60 -13.93 21.46 10.52
N PRO A 61 -14.85 21.06 11.43
CA PRO A 61 -16.10 20.40 11.05
C PRO A 61 -16.89 21.20 9.99
N GLY A 62 -17.33 20.51 8.94
CA GLY A 62 -18.08 21.12 7.84
C GLY A 62 -17.24 21.87 6.81
N THR A 63 -15.91 21.87 6.94
CA THR A 63 -15.00 22.41 5.92
C THR A 63 -14.39 21.27 5.10
N LYS A 64 -14.00 21.59 3.86
CA LYS A 64 -13.35 20.69 2.92
C LYS A 64 -11.92 21.15 2.67
N CYS A 65 -11.06 20.19 2.33
CA CYS A 65 -9.69 20.44 1.95
C CYS A 65 -9.60 20.90 0.48
N TYR A 66 -8.87 21.98 0.25
CA TYR A 66 -8.53 22.50 -1.07
C TYR A 66 -7.02 22.71 -1.19
N PRO A 67 -6.34 22.06 -2.15
CA PRO A 67 -4.92 22.32 -2.39
C PRO A 67 -4.75 23.64 -3.13
N ASN A 68 -3.82 24.49 -2.68
CA ASN A 68 -3.47 25.76 -3.29
C ASN A 68 -1.96 25.86 -3.51
N GLY A 69 -1.45 25.13 -4.51
CA GLY A 69 -0.03 25.06 -4.81
C GLY A 69 0.78 24.47 -3.64
N SER A 70 1.41 25.33 -2.85
CA SER A 70 2.29 24.95 -1.74
C SER A 70 1.61 24.87 -0.37
N TYR A 71 0.31 25.15 -0.27
CA TYR A 71 -0.41 25.10 1.00
C TYR A 71 -1.82 24.53 0.84
N ILE A 72 -2.45 24.20 1.97
CA ILE A 72 -3.82 23.69 2.05
C ILE A 72 -4.74 24.77 2.62
N ILE A 73 -5.92 24.88 2.03
CA ILE A 73 -7.01 25.71 2.53
C ILE A 73 -8.14 24.79 3.01
N CYS A 74 -8.59 24.99 4.25
CA CYS A 74 -9.82 24.40 4.76
C CYS A 74 -10.95 25.43 4.62
N ASN A 75 -11.92 25.20 3.73
CA ASN A 75 -13.03 26.14 3.50
C ASN A 75 -14.39 25.41 3.36
N ARG A 76 -15.51 26.12 3.52
CA ARG A 76 -16.86 25.57 3.41
C ARG A 76 -17.47 25.79 2.03
#